data_AF-A0A1S1WSL4-F1
#
_entry.id   AF-A0A1S1WSL4-F1
#
_cell.length_a   1.000
_cell.length_b   1.000
_cell.length_c   1.000
_cell.angle_alpha   90.00
_cell.angle_beta   90.00
_cell.angle_gamma   90.00
#
_symmetry.space_group_name_H-M   'P 1'
#
loop_
_entity.id
_entity.type
_entity.pdbx_description
1 polymer ?
#
loop_
_entity_poly.entity_id
_entity_poly.type
_entity_poly.pdbx_seq_one_letter_code
_entity_poly.pdbx_strand_id
1 'polypeptide(L)'
;MANLQEKPVWETGIYQLETSDPVLAGPDGIDNLQGKQLANRTAYLKKQVDDLVSGALTAEYADRLKTSRTLAMTGDGAWSVNFDGNDNVSAAMTLANTGVAAGNYGMVTVDAKGRITSGRQMAAADVPALDWSKIASGRPSTLDGYGIAIASQAEAEAGSDNSLAMTPLKVAQALNAVGLAGRAKNITSGSLQTIRPNGLYHVNAVGQVADAPVKCNGMLLTHFLNDQWGNQVYWMWGGDTYEQRLENGIWKPWVKSLKAGRQSTLAEYGITDAATKAELQAAISNVIAGAPGALDTLQELAAALDNDASFAANLTKKLATKADKAATLDGYGIADALPLRADIASAVDLDTLTITGIYHNPANDNAIKGKNWPCPQAGQLTVRATGEMVYHTYQAFADGGFWHRCRYQGRWTVWRQLADAATTQDGITAAAPPGQIAYFARDTPPPGWIICNGAQDVSRATYAALFAAIGERFGAGDGKTTFGVPDLRGEFIRGWDAGGGVDVAGRSFGSRQASQNLAHDHAIPTPAGNIAGQDTVLVDNGGAPLDLGARQASNELLGEWNGSGRYLRYATYSTGGNESRPRNVALLACIKV
;
A
#
# COMPACT_ATOMS: atom_id res chain seq x y z
N MET A 1 35.18 61.18 22.55
CA MET A 1 35.41 61.65 21.16
C MET A 1 34.08 61.55 20.42
N ALA A 2 33.68 62.60 19.71
CA ALA A 2 32.42 62.61 18.96
C ALA A 2 32.66 61.98 17.58
N ASN A 3 32.10 60.80 17.33
CA ASN A 3 32.14 60.13 16.02
C ASN A 3 30.91 60.51 15.20
N LEU A 4 31.04 60.53 13.88
CA LEU A 4 29.89 60.63 12.97
C LEU A 4 28.98 59.43 13.17
N GLN A 5 27.67 59.67 13.20
CA GLN A 5 26.67 58.61 13.34
C GLN A 5 26.37 58.02 11.97
N GLU A 6 26.83 56.79 11.76
CA GLU A 6 26.66 56.04 10.51
C GLU A 6 25.28 55.36 10.47
N LYS A 7 24.66 55.35 9.29
CA LYS A 7 23.43 54.61 9.00
C LYS A 7 23.62 53.78 7.74
N PRO A 8 23.16 52.53 7.69
CA PRO A 8 23.29 51.67 6.51
C PRO A 8 22.26 52.06 5.45
N VAL A 9 22.47 53.21 4.81
CA VAL A 9 21.61 53.74 3.75
C VAL A 9 22.48 54.10 2.54
N TRP A 10 21.97 53.79 1.34
CA TRP A 10 22.62 54.21 0.11
C TRP A 10 22.26 55.65 -0.22
N GLU A 11 23.15 56.58 0.12
CA GLU A 11 23.01 57.99 -0.25
C GLU A 11 23.06 58.12 -1.78
N THR A 12 22.19 58.93 -2.38
CA THR A 12 22.10 59.04 -3.86
C THR A 12 23.27 59.81 -4.48
N GLY A 13 23.87 60.74 -3.73
CA GLY A 13 25.05 61.51 -4.12
C GLY A 13 25.95 61.80 -2.92
N ILE A 14 27.18 62.24 -3.19
CA ILE A 14 28.03 62.87 -2.18
C ILE A 14 27.95 64.37 -2.47
N TYR A 15 27.54 65.14 -1.47
CA TYR A 15 27.44 66.59 -1.59
C TYR A 15 28.81 67.17 -1.92
N GLN A 16 28.87 68.20 -2.77
CA GLN A 16 30.07 68.98 -2.99
C GLN A 16 29.94 70.26 -2.17
N LEU A 17 30.93 70.56 -1.33
CA LEU A 17 30.96 71.84 -0.64
C LEU A 17 31.12 72.97 -1.65
N GLU A 18 30.23 73.95 -1.56
CA GLU A 18 30.24 75.16 -2.37
C GLU A 18 30.93 76.28 -1.62
N THR A 19 31.47 77.26 -2.36
CA THR A 19 32.16 78.41 -1.73
C THR A 19 31.23 79.30 -0.88
N SER A 20 29.91 79.13 -1.00
CA SER A 20 28.89 79.81 -0.20
C SER A 20 28.51 79.09 1.09
N ASP A 21 28.99 77.86 1.31
CA ASP A 21 28.57 77.05 2.45
C ASP A 21 29.24 77.52 3.76
N PRO A 22 28.48 77.61 4.87
CA PRO A 22 29.03 78.02 6.15
C PRO A 22 29.85 76.89 6.80
N VAL A 23 31.04 77.18 7.34
CA VAL A 23 31.83 76.21 8.11
C VAL A 23 31.11 75.86 9.41
N LEU A 24 30.34 74.76 9.40
CA LEU A 24 29.49 74.32 10.49
C LEU A 24 29.82 72.88 10.86
N ALA A 25 30.38 72.70 12.06
CA ALA A 25 30.65 71.40 12.65
C ALA A 25 29.41 70.80 13.33
N GLY A 26 29.55 69.58 13.86
CA GLY A 26 28.47 68.85 14.54
C GLY A 26 27.83 67.76 13.67
N PRO A 27 26.89 66.97 14.23
CA PRO A 27 26.33 65.77 13.58
C PRO A 27 25.59 66.02 12.27
N ASP A 28 25.04 67.23 12.11
CA ASP A 28 24.30 67.69 10.93
C ASP A 28 24.92 68.96 10.31
N GLY A 29 26.17 69.26 10.69
CA GLY A 29 26.95 70.35 10.12
C GLY A 29 27.39 70.03 8.69
N ILE A 30 27.41 71.04 7.82
CA ILE A 30 27.69 70.88 6.39
C ILE A 30 29.12 70.37 6.13
N ASP A 31 30.07 70.72 6.99
CA ASP A 31 31.48 70.25 6.90
C ASP A 31 31.62 68.74 7.04
N ASN A 32 30.68 68.12 7.79
CA ASN A 32 30.66 66.69 8.05
C ASN A 32 29.73 65.93 7.09
N LEU A 33 28.99 66.63 6.23
CA LEU A 33 27.96 66.03 5.38
C LEU A 33 28.57 65.04 4.37
N GLN A 34 29.65 65.43 3.68
CA GLN A 34 30.33 64.56 2.72
C GLN A 34 30.88 63.29 3.38
N GLY A 35 31.51 63.45 4.56
CA GLY A 35 32.06 62.35 5.35
C GLY A 35 30.98 61.40 5.87
N LYS A 36 29.86 61.95 6.36
CA LYS A 36 28.68 61.18 6.81
C LYS A 36 28.06 60.41 5.66
N GLN A 37 27.92 61.02 4.47
CA GLN A 37 27.34 60.35 3.31
C GLN A 37 28.21 59.20 2.81
N LEU A 38 29.54 59.38 2.78
CA LEU A 38 30.47 58.32 2.42
C LEU A 38 30.47 57.19 3.47
N ALA A 39 30.43 57.54 4.75
CA ALA A 39 30.35 56.56 5.84
C ALA A 39 29.04 55.76 5.78
N ASN A 40 27.90 56.39 5.50
CA ASN A 40 26.61 55.71 5.33
C ASN A 40 26.61 54.70 4.17
N ARG A 41 27.16 55.08 3.00
CA ARG A 41 27.33 54.16 1.86
C ARG A 41 28.24 52.98 2.21
N THR A 42 29.32 53.24 2.94
CA THR A 42 30.25 52.20 3.40
C THR A 42 29.58 51.24 4.38
N ALA A 43 28.81 51.77 5.34
CA ALA A 43 28.02 50.97 6.27
C ALA A 43 26.94 50.15 5.56
N TYR A 44 26.30 50.71 4.51
CA TYR A 44 25.34 50.00 3.66
C TYR A 44 26.00 48.83 2.92
N LEU A 45 27.12 49.06 2.23
CA LEU A 45 27.84 48.01 1.51
C LEU A 45 28.38 46.94 2.45
N LYS A 46 28.94 47.34 3.59
CA LYS A 46 29.38 46.41 4.63
C LYS A 46 28.22 45.55 5.13
N LYS A 47 27.07 46.17 5.41
CA LYS A 47 25.87 45.43 5.82
C LYS A 47 25.42 44.45 4.75
N GLN A 48 25.41 44.82 3.48
CA GLN A 48 25.07 43.90 2.39
C GLN A 48 26.03 42.71 2.31
N VAL A 49 27.35 42.94 2.46
CA VAL A 49 28.35 41.87 2.50
C VAL A 49 28.15 40.95 3.72
N ASP A 50 27.95 41.53 4.91
CA ASP A 50 27.73 40.78 6.14
C ASP A 50 26.42 39.96 6.06
N ASP A 51 25.36 40.52 5.50
CA ASP A 51 24.08 39.85 5.28
C ASP A 51 24.20 38.71 4.25
N LEU A 52 25.00 38.87 3.18
CA LEU A 52 25.32 37.81 2.21
C LEU A 52 26.11 36.66 2.85
N VAL A 53 27.13 36.99 3.66
CA VAL A 53 27.99 35.99 4.33
C VAL A 53 27.21 35.24 5.41
N SER A 54 26.32 35.91 6.14
CA SER A 54 25.48 35.30 7.17
C SER A 54 24.26 34.56 6.62
N GLY A 55 23.91 34.75 5.34
CA GLY A 55 22.73 34.16 4.70
C GLY A 55 21.43 34.91 4.95
N ALA A 56 21.48 36.09 5.57
CA ALA A 56 20.33 36.99 5.75
C ALA A 56 19.90 37.67 4.44
N LEU A 57 20.83 37.82 3.47
CA LEU A 57 20.55 38.23 2.10
C LEU A 57 20.81 37.05 1.15
N THR A 58 19.83 36.71 0.32
CA THR A 58 19.99 35.67 -0.72
C THR A 58 20.71 36.24 -1.94
N ALA A 59 21.79 35.61 -2.38
CA ALA A 59 22.44 35.96 -3.64
C ALA A 59 21.54 35.55 -4.82
N GLU A 60 21.36 36.43 -5.80
CA GLU A 60 20.53 36.14 -6.98
C GLU A 60 21.15 35.08 -7.90
N TYR A 61 22.49 35.09 -8.00
CA TYR A 61 23.26 34.14 -8.79
C TYR A 61 24.55 33.75 -8.05
N ALA A 62 25.02 32.53 -8.25
CA ALA A 62 26.30 32.05 -7.77
C ALA A 62 27.06 31.39 -8.92
N ASP A 63 28.29 31.83 -9.18
CA ASP A 63 29.09 31.31 -10.31
C ASP A 63 29.56 29.86 -10.10
N ARG A 64 29.79 29.46 -8.83
CA ARG A 64 30.17 28.10 -8.45
C ARG A 64 30.05 27.88 -6.94
N LEU A 65 30.00 26.62 -6.53
CA LEU A 65 30.12 26.21 -5.14
C LEU A 65 31.52 26.49 -4.62
N LYS A 66 31.62 27.14 -3.44
CA LYS A 66 32.89 27.35 -2.74
C LYS A 66 33.68 26.06 -2.49
N THR A 67 32.97 24.95 -2.35
CA THR A 67 33.56 23.63 -2.23
C THR A 67 32.78 22.68 -3.11
N SER A 68 33.44 22.10 -4.10
CA SER A 68 32.84 21.10 -4.99
C SER A 68 32.22 19.95 -4.19
N ARG A 69 31.13 19.38 -4.71
CA ARG A 69 30.43 18.25 -4.12
C ARG A 69 30.61 17.04 -5.02
N THR A 70 30.95 15.91 -4.43
CA THR A 70 30.97 14.64 -5.15
C THR A 70 29.54 14.11 -5.25
N LEU A 71 29.04 13.97 -6.47
CA LEU A 71 27.83 13.25 -6.77
C LEU A 71 28.21 11.80 -7.06
N ALA A 72 27.64 10.86 -6.32
CA ALA A 72 27.97 9.45 -6.45
C ALA A 72 26.72 8.56 -6.45
N MET A 73 26.79 7.48 -7.21
CA MET A 73 25.85 6.36 -7.17
C MET A 73 26.58 5.13 -6.61
N THR A 74 25.92 4.42 -5.69
CA THR A 74 26.42 3.21 -5.05
C THR A 74 25.39 2.09 -5.19
N GLY A 75 25.83 0.83 -5.04
CA GLY A 75 24.99 -0.36 -5.24
C GLY A 75 25.40 -1.13 -6.51
N ASP A 76 24.42 -1.46 -7.35
CA ASP A 76 24.61 -2.29 -8.56
C ASP A 76 25.48 -1.61 -9.64
N GLY A 77 25.68 -0.29 -9.53
CA GLY A 77 26.62 0.49 -10.30
C GLY A 77 27.40 1.44 -9.40
N ALA A 78 28.68 1.62 -9.72
CA ALA A 78 29.57 2.62 -9.16
C ALA A 78 29.80 3.73 -10.19
N TRP A 79 29.51 4.95 -9.78
CA TRP A 79 29.75 6.16 -10.56
C TRP A 79 30.00 7.32 -9.60
N SER A 80 30.94 8.19 -9.92
CA SER A 80 31.27 9.35 -9.08
C SER A 80 31.84 10.48 -9.94
N VAL A 81 31.39 11.70 -9.70
CA VAL A 81 31.92 12.91 -10.35
C VAL A 81 31.86 14.11 -9.40
N ASN A 82 32.81 15.03 -9.54
CA ASN A 82 32.83 16.27 -8.78
C ASN A 82 32.02 17.34 -9.52
N PHE A 83 31.10 18.00 -8.82
CA PHE A 83 30.24 19.05 -9.34
C PHE A 83 30.40 20.33 -8.50
N ASP A 84 30.71 21.44 -9.15
CA ASP A 84 30.79 22.77 -8.53
C ASP A 84 29.82 23.78 -9.16
N GLY A 85 29.01 23.39 -10.14
CA GLY A 85 28.01 24.25 -10.77
C GLY A 85 28.52 25.08 -11.95
N ASN A 86 29.81 25.03 -12.30
CA ASN A 86 30.38 25.86 -13.37
C ASN A 86 30.09 25.31 -14.78
N ASP A 87 30.09 23.99 -14.95
CA ASP A 87 29.92 23.31 -16.24
C ASP A 87 29.16 21.98 -16.09
N ASN A 88 28.77 21.41 -17.23
CA ASN A 88 28.25 20.04 -17.29
C ASN A 88 29.34 19.03 -16.88
N VAL A 89 28.95 18.00 -16.14
CA VAL A 89 29.86 16.94 -15.66
C VAL A 89 29.44 15.58 -16.20
N SER A 90 30.42 14.72 -16.49
CA SER A 90 30.19 13.34 -16.94
C SER A 90 31.27 12.41 -16.41
N ALA A 91 30.90 11.16 -16.12
CA ALA A 91 31.83 10.09 -15.77
C ALA A 91 31.27 8.75 -16.26
N ALA A 92 32.14 7.75 -16.45
CA ALA A 92 31.72 6.41 -16.89
C ALA A 92 31.18 5.58 -15.71
N MET A 93 30.03 4.94 -15.90
CA MET A 93 29.45 4.03 -14.90
C MET A 93 30.07 2.64 -14.98
N THR A 94 30.42 2.07 -13.83
CA THR A 94 30.94 0.69 -13.72
C THR A 94 29.95 -0.18 -12.97
N LEU A 95 29.51 -1.31 -13.54
CA LEU A 95 28.64 -2.27 -12.84
C LEU A 95 29.40 -3.04 -11.76
N ALA A 96 28.70 -3.40 -10.68
CA ALA A 96 29.21 -4.30 -9.66
C ALA A 96 29.38 -5.73 -10.19
N ASN A 97 30.26 -6.50 -9.55
CA ASN A 97 30.40 -7.92 -9.86
C ASN A 97 29.15 -8.67 -9.36
N THR A 98 28.59 -9.55 -10.19
CA THR A 98 27.37 -10.31 -9.85
C THR A 98 27.65 -11.54 -9.00
N GLY A 99 28.91 -11.82 -8.70
CA GLY A 99 29.36 -13.06 -8.06
C GLY A 99 29.54 -14.23 -9.03
N VAL A 100 29.19 -14.07 -10.31
CA VAL A 100 29.46 -15.05 -11.37
C VAL A 100 30.93 -14.98 -11.77
N ALA A 101 31.60 -16.14 -11.84
CA ALA A 101 32.96 -16.22 -12.36
C ALA A 101 32.96 -15.94 -13.86
N ALA A 102 33.84 -15.05 -14.32
CA ALA A 102 33.98 -14.80 -15.76
C ALA A 102 34.44 -16.08 -16.47
N GLY A 103 33.74 -16.48 -17.53
CA GLY A 103 34.05 -17.73 -18.21
C GLY A 103 32.95 -18.22 -19.16
N ASN A 104 33.21 -19.39 -19.75
CA ASN A 104 32.31 -20.06 -20.69
C ASN A 104 31.36 -21.02 -19.96
N TYR A 105 30.06 -20.85 -20.18
CA TYR A 105 28.97 -21.64 -19.61
C TYR A 105 28.24 -22.42 -20.71
N GLY A 106 29.01 -23.23 -21.43
CA GLY A 106 28.53 -24.01 -22.57
C GLY A 106 28.29 -23.13 -23.78
N MET A 107 27.15 -22.47 -23.83
CA MET A 107 26.65 -21.75 -25.01
C MET A 107 26.99 -20.26 -25.02
N VAL A 108 27.32 -19.70 -23.86
CA VAL A 108 27.57 -18.28 -23.66
C VAL A 108 28.85 -18.08 -22.85
N THR A 109 29.56 -17.00 -23.11
CA THR A 109 30.65 -16.53 -22.26
C THR A 109 30.19 -15.29 -21.53
N VAL A 110 30.45 -15.22 -20.23
CA VAL A 110 30.07 -14.10 -19.37
C VAL A 110 31.28 -13.42 -18.77
N ASP A 111 31.20 -12.11 -18.55
CA ASP A 111 32.18 -11.37 -17.75
C ASP A 111 31.85 -11.45 -16.24
N ALA A 112 32.74 -10.91 -15.39
CA ALA A 112 32.55 -10.91 -13.92
C ALA A 112 31.36 -10.05 -13.46
N LYS A 113 30.79 -9.24 -14.36
CA LYS A 113 29.58 -8.44 -14.18
C LYS A 113 28.32 -9.20 -14.65
N GLY A 114 28.44 -10.48 -15.01
CA GLY A 114 27.34 -11.33 -15.46
C GLY A 114 26.79 -11.01 -16.85
N ARG A 115 27.48 -10.18 -17.63
CA ARG A 115 27.04 -9.82 -18.99
C ARG A 115 27.54 -10.85 -19.98
N ILE A 116 26.71 -11.22 -20.96
CA ILE A 116 27.12 -12.10 -22.05
C ILE A 116 28.04 -11.32 -22.99
N THR A 117 29.26 -11.82 -23.18
CA THR A 117 30.28 -11.23 -24.07
C THR A 117 30.38 -11.96 -25.41
N SER A 118 29.93 -13.21 -25.49
CA SER A 118 29.80 -13.97 -26.74
C SER A 118 28.86 -15.17 -26.59
N GLY A 119 28.31 -15.68 -27.70
CA GLY A 119 27.53 -16.92 -27.72
C GLY A 119 27.72 -17.72 -29.01
N ARG A 120 27.39 -19.02 -28.98
CA ARG A 120 27.42 -19.92 -30.16
C ARG A 120 26.06 -20.60 -30.40
N GLN A 121 25.87 -21.20 -31.58
CA GLN A 121 24.71 -22.04 -31.91
C GLN A 121 24.85 -23.44 -31.30
N MET A 122 23.72 -24.07 -30.95
CA MET A 122 23.69 -25.37 -30.26
C MET A 122 24.16 -26.48 -31.19
N ALA A 123 25.11 -27.27 -30.73
CA ALA A 123 25.60 -28.46 -31.42
C ALA A 123 25.01 -29.73 -30.79
N ALA A 124 25.06 -30.85 -31.52
CA ALA A 124 24.57 -32.13 -31.00
C ALA A 124 25.25 -32.57 -29.69
N ALA A 125 26.53 -32.19 -29.50
CA ALA A 125 27.27 -32.47 -28.27
C ALA A 125 26.77 -31.70 -27.04
N ASP A 126 26.01 -30.61 -27.24
CA ASP A 126 25.38 -29.85 -26.15
C ASP A 126 24.08 -30.53 -25.67
N VAL A 127 23.57 -31.53 -26.40
CA VAL A 127 22.38 -32.32 -26.05
C VAL A 127 22.82 -33.62 -25.38
N PRO A 128 22.38 -33.92 -24.15
CA PRO A 128 22.71 -35.19 -23.49
C PRO A 128 22.10 -36.38 -24.23
N ALA A 129 22.58 -37.59 -23.92
CA ALA A 129 21.94 -38.81 -24.44
C ALA A 129 20.47 -38.86 -24.02
N LEU A 130 19.57 -39.08 -24.99
CA LEU A 130 18.14 -39.10 -24.78
C LEU A 130 17.59 -40.51 -24.96
N ASP A 131 16.67 -40.91 -24.10
CA ASP A 131 15.92 -42.14 -24.24
C ASP A 131 14.70 -41.96 -25.20
N TRP A 132 14.12 -43.07 -25.66
CA TRP A 132 13.02 -43.04 -26.63
C TRP A 132 11.71 -42.40 -26.12
N SER A 133 11.55 -42.21 -24.80
CA SER A 133 10.43 -41.43 -24.26
C SER A 133 10.48 -39.96 -24.68
N LYS A 134 11.66 -39.45 -25.06
CA LYS A 134 11.86 -38.06 -25.51
C LYS A 134 11.39 -37.82 -26.95
N ILE A 135 11.07 -38.87 -27.70
CA ILE A 135 10.47 -38.78 -29.03
C ILE A 135 8.94 -38.80 -28.90
N ALA A 136 8.34 -37.61 -28.94
CA ALA A 136 6.91 -37.38 -28.72
C ALA A 136 6.02 -37.66 -29.95
N SER A 137 6.60 -37.71 -31.16
CA SER A 137 5.89 -37.99 -32.41
C SER A 137 6.85 -38.54 -33.47
N GLY A 138 6.32 -39.09 -34.58
CA GLY A 138 7.14 -39.57 -35.69
C GLY A 138 7.90 -40.88 -35.41
N ARG A 139 7.42 -41.70 -34.47
CA ARG A 139 8.03 -43.02 -34.22
C ARG A 139 7.86 -43.93 -35.45
N PRO A 140 8.90 -44.68 -35.85
CA PRO A 140 8.78 -45.62 -36.94
C PRO A 140 7.69 -46.68 -36.68
N SER A 141 6.99 -47.10 -37.72
CA SER A 141 5.95 -48.14 -37.67
C SER A 141 6.43 -49.50 -38.19
N THR A 142 7.68 -49.57 -38.67
CA THR A 142 8.29 -50.78 -39.23
C THR A 142 9.49 -51.20 -38.40
N LEU A 143 9.78 -52.50 -38.36
CA LEU A 143 10.98 -53.06 -37.72
C LEU A 143 12.28 -52.46 -38.31
N ASP A 144 12.29 -52.22 -39.63
CA ASP A 144 13.39 -51.57 -40.35
C ASP A 144 13.63 -50.14 -39.86
N GLY A 145 12.56 -49.39 -39.57
CA GLY A 145 12.68 -48.05 -39.00
C GLY A 145 13.23 -48.03 -37.57
N TYR A 146 13.20 -49.16 -36.85
CA TYR A 146 13.90 -49.36 -35.57
C TYR A 146 15.30 -49.98 -35.74
N GLY A 147 15.76 -50.24 -36.97
CA GLY A 147 17.04 -50.86 -37.27
C GLY A 147 17.10 -52.37 -36.98
N ILE A 148 15.95 -53.05 -36.90
CA ILE A 148 15.87 -54.49 -36.60
C ILE A 148 15.95 -55.29 -37.91
N ALA A 149 17.00 -56.10 -38.06
CA ALA A 149 17.22 -56.95 -39.24
C ALA A 149 16.31 -58.20 -39.25
N ILE A 150 15.85 -58.62 -40.44
CA ILE A 150 14.92 -59.74 -40.64
C ILE A 150 15.61 -60.87 -41.43
N ALA A 151 15.53 -62.11 -40.95
CA ALA A 151 16.12 -63.30 -41.58
C ALA A 151 15.57 -63.56 -42.98
N SER A 152 16.38 -63.98 -43.95
CA SER A 152 15.94 -64.44 -45.28
C SER A 152 15.17 -65.78 -45.21
N GLN A 153 14.52 -66.19 -46.30
CA GLN A 153 13.76 -67.45 -46.32
C GLN A 153 14.66 -68.68 -46.11
N ALA A 154 15.84 -68.70 -46.73
CA ALA A 154 16.79 -69.79 -46.58
C ALA A 154 17.30 -69.90 -45.14
N GLU A 155 17.61 -68.77 -44.51
CA GLU A 155 18.03 -68.71 -43.10
C GLU A 155 16.91 -69.17 -42.15
N ALA A 156 15.65 -68.78 -42.46
CA ALA A 156 14.47 -69.19 -41.72
C ALA A 156 14.17 -70.70 -41.81
N GLU A 157 14.40 -71.32 -42.96
CA GLU A 157 14.20 -72.77 -43.17
C GLU A 157 15.35 -73.60 -42.59
N ALA A 158 16.58 -73.08 -42.61
CA ALA A 158 17.76 -73.74 -42.07
C ALA A 158 17.89 -73.61 -40.54
N GLY A 159 17.30 -72.57 -39.94
CA GLY A 159 17.42 -72.29 -38.50
C GLY A 159 18.85 -71.95 -38.06
N SER A 160 19.63 -71.30 -38.93
CA SER A 160 21.08 -71.11 -38.75
C SER A 160 21.50 -69.86 -37.95
N ASP A 161 20.56 -68.94 -37.66
CA ASP A 161 20.85 -67.68 -36.97
C ASP A 161 19.73 -67.32 -35.96
N ASN A 162 20.11 -67.13 -34.70
CA ASN A 162 19.20 -66.78 -33.60
C ASN A 162 19.11 -65.27 -33.33
N SER A 163 19.86 -64.44 -34.06
CA SER A 163 19.95 -62.98 -33.85
C SER A 163 19.02 -62.17 -34.76
N LEU A 164 18.53 -62.78 -35.84
CA LEU A 164 17.64 -62.13 -36.81
C LEU A 164 16.16 -62.41 -36.50
N ALA A 165 15.30 -61.41 -36.67
CA ALA A 165 13.86 -61.57 -36.47
C ALA A 165 13.21 -62.33 -37.64
N MET A 166 12.19 -63.17 -37.35
CA MET A 166 11.35 -63.83 -38.37
C MET A 166 9.97 -63.17 -38.46
N THR A 167 9.43 -63.04 -39.68
CA THR A 167 8.05 -62.60 -39.87
C THR A 167 7.09 -63.80 -39.78
N PRO A 168 5.81 -63.58 -39.41
CA PRO A 168 4.80 -64.64 -39.39
C PRO A 168 4.69 -65.41 -40.72
N LEU A 169 4.86 -64.71 -41.85
CA LEU A 169 4.86 -65.33 -43.18
C LEU A 169 6.04 -66.32 -43.36
N LYS A 170 7.26 -65.92 -42.94
CA LYS A 170 8.46 -66.76 -43.04
C LYS A 170 8.36 -67.99 -42.14
N VAL A 171 7.80 -67.84 -40.93
CA VAL A 171 7.53 -68.97 -40.02
C VAL A 171 6.55 -69.97 -40.67
N ALA A 172 5.46 -69.49 -41.27
CA ALA A 172 4.48 -70.35 -41.93
C ALA A 172 5.06 -71.10 -43.14
N GLN A 173 5.94 -70.47 -43.92
CA GLN A 173 6.63 -71.10 -45.05
C GLN A 173 7.58 -72.21 -44.57
N ALA A 174 8.39 -71.96 -43.54
CA ALA A 174 9.29 -72.96 -42.97
C ALA A 174 8.54 -74.17 -42.38
N LEU A 175 7.42 -73.95 -41.67
CA LEU A 175 6.58 -75.03 -41.12
C LEU A 175 5.87 -75.88 -42.20
N ASN A 176 5.50 -75.28 -43.32
CA ASN A 176 4.90 -75.99 -44.45
C ASN A 176 5.89 -76.96 -45.12
N ALA A 177 7.16 -76.57 -45.26
CA ALA A 177 8.19 -77.41 -45.88
C ALA A 177 8.38 -78.75 -45.14
N VAL A 178 8.18 -78.76 -43.81
CA VAL A 178 8.28 -79.96 -42.96
C VAL A 178 6.93 -80.62 -42.65
N GLY A 179 5.84 -80.18 -43.29
CA GLY A 179 4.51 -80.81 -43.18
C GLY A 179 3.80 -80.60 -41.83
N LEU A 180 4.15 -79.54 -41.09
CA LEU A 180 3.58 -79.23 -39.77
C LEU A 180 2.51 -78.13 -39.80
N ALA A 181 2.30 -77.45 -40.93
CA ALA A 181 1.41 -76.29 -41.05
C ALA A 181 -0.05 -76.61 -41.45
N GLY A 182 -0.66 -77.58 -40.76
CA GLY A 182 -2.13 -77.74 -40.74
C GLY A 182 -2.77 -78.52 -41.91
N ARG A 183 -2.01 -79.05 -42.87
CA ARG A 183 -2.49 -80.05 -43.83
C ARG A 183 -1.46 -81.16 -44.02
N ALA A 184 -1.90 -82.41 -43.97
CA ALA A 184 -1.03 -83.56 -44.16
C ALA A 184 -0.64 -83.74 -45.63
N LYS A 185 0.60 -84.20 -45.88
CA LYS A 185 1.10 -84.45 -47.24
C LYS A 185 0.44 -85.71 -47.81
N ASN A 186 -0.13 -85.62 -49.01
CA ASN A 186 -0.81 -86.75 -49.65
C ASN A 186 0.18 -87.81 -50.15
N ILE A 187 -0.11 -89.08 -49.85
CA ILE A 187 0.56 -90.28 -50.38
C ILE A 187 -0.48 -91.06 -51.18
N THR A 188 -0.23 -91.21 -52.48
CA THR A 188 -1.15 -91.88 -53.41
C THR A 188 -0.61 -93.18 -53.99
N SER A 189 0.70 -93.46 -53.84
CA SER A 189 1.38 -94.67 -54.35
C SER A 189 2.69 -94.93 -53.60
N GLY A 190 3.24 -96.15 -53.71
CA GLY A 190 4.52 -96.53 -53.09
C GLY A 190 4.38 -97.22 -51.74
N SER A 191 5.49 -97.50 -51.06
CA SER A 191 5.50 -98.19 -49.76
C SER A 191 5.52 -97.20 -48.60
N LEU A 192 4.66 -97.43 -47.59
CA LEU A 192 4.66 -96.60 -46.38
C LEU A 192 6.00 -96.63 -45.63
N GLN A 193 6.74 -97.73 -45.72
CA GLN A 193 8.03 -97.91 -45.04
C GLN A 193 9.15 -97.01 -45.58
N THR A 194 8.99 -96.52 -46.81
CA THR A 194 9.95 -95.62 -47.49
C THR A 194 9.68 -94.13 -47.26
N ILE A 195 8.57 -93.79 -46.61
CA ILE A 195 8.17 -92.40 -46.42
C ILE A 195 9.15 -91.70 -45.47
N ARG A 196 9.70 -90.59 -45.96
CA ARG A 196 10.56 -89.64 -45.26
C ARG A 196 10.23 -88.23 -45.80
N PRO A 197 10.49 -87.14 -45.05
CA PRO A 197 10.96 -87.06 -43.66
C PRO A 197 9.85 -87.31 -42.62
N ASN A 198 10.15 -87.17 -41.33
CA ASN A 198 9.14 -87.26 -40.26
C ASN A 198 8.01 -86.26 -40.50
N GLY A 199 6.78 -86.66 -40.20
CA GLY A 199 5.63 -85.79 -40.37
C GLY A 199 4.32 -86.54 -40.50
N LEU A 200 3.25 -85.76 -40.68
CA LEU A 200 1.90 -86.24 -40.84
C LEU A 200 1.51 -86.31 -42.33
N TYR A 201 1.04 -87.49 -42.74
CA TYR A 201 0.73 -87.81 -44.12
C TYR A 201 -0.70 -88.32 -44.24
N HIS A 202 -1.38 -87.93 -45.31
CA HIS A 202 -2.66 -88.49 -45.69
C HIS A 202 -2.41 -89.63 -46.67
N VAL A 203 -2.81 -90.85 -46.31
CA VAL A 203 -2.64 -92.04 -47.13
C VAL A 203 -3.96 -92.36 -47.83
N ASN A 204 -3.95 -92.32 -49.16
CA ASN A 204 -5.04 -92.80 -49.98
C ASN A 204 -4.78 -94.28 -50.37
N ALA A 205 -5.08 -95.22 -49.47
CA ALA A 205 -4.72 -96.64 -49.65
C ALA A 205 -5.79 -97.47 -50.38
N VAL A 206 -6.77 -96.85 -51.04
CA VAL A 206 -7.86 -97.55 -51.76
C VAL A 206 -7.36 -98.24 -53.05
N GLY A 207 -6.11 -98.01 -53.50
CA GLY A 207 -5.66 -98.60 -54.77
C GLY A 207 -4.19 -98.98 -54.99
N GLN A 208 -3.17 -98.36 -54.38
CA GLN A 208 -1.77 -98.58 -54.83
C GLN A 208 -0.67 -98.41 -53.77
N VAL A 209 -1.01 -98.26 -52.48
CA VAL A 209 -0.03 -98.08 -51.40
C VAL A 209 0.33 -99.43 -50.77
N ALA A 210 1.61 -99.79 -50.79
CA ALA A 210 2.15 -101.03 -50.23
C ALA A 210 2.44 -100.89 -48.71
N ASP A 211 2.44 -102.03 -48.02
CA ASP A 211 2.77 -102.16 -46.59
C ASP A 211 1.84 -101.43 -45.61
N ALA A 212 0.72 -100.88 -46.07
CA ALA A 212 -0.36 -100.43 -45.20
C ALA A 212 -0.99 -101.63 -44.47
N PRO A 213 -1.30 -101.51 -43.16
CA PRO A 213 -1.90 -102.59 -42.38
C PRO A 213 -3.29 -102.98 -42.89
N VAL A 214 -3.98 -102.03 -43.54
CA VAL A 214 -5.30 -102.19 -44.15
C VAL A 214 -5.40 -101.34 -45.41
N LYS A 215 -6.22 -101.78 -46.39
CA LYS A 215 -6.42 -101.09 -47.68
C LYS A 215 -7.60 -100.11 -47.62
N CYS A 216 -7.47 -99.09 -46.79
CA CYS A 216 -8.47 -98.03 -46.66
C CYS A 216 -7.78 -96.67 -46.61
N ASN A 217 -8.53 -95.57 -46.65
CA ASN A 217 -7.93 -94.26 -46.38
C ASN A 217 -7.50 -94.21 -44.92
N GLY A 218 -6.39 -93.52 -44.66
CA GLY A 218 -5.95 -93.25 -43.30
C GLY A 218 -4.96 -92.11 -43.18
N MET A 219 -4.65 -91.76 -41.95
CA MET A 219 -3.59 -90.82 -41.61
C MET A 219 -2.37 -91.61 -41.13
N LEU A 220 -1.21 -91.28 -41.67
CA LEU A 220 0.07 -91.86 -41.27
C LEU A 220 0.94 -90.80 -40.60
N LEU A 221 1.34 -91.06 -39.36
CA LEU A 221 2.41 -90.32 -38.71
C LEU A 221 3.69 -91.14 -38.81
N THR A 222 4.75 -90.53 -39.32
CA THR A 222 6.08 -91.16 -39.40
C THR A 222 7.05 -90.43 -38.51
N HIS A 223 7.72 -91.15 -37.62
CA HIS A 223 8.70 -90.61 -36.67
C HIS A 223 9.95 -91.50 -36.67
N PHE A 224 11.02 -91.03 -37.28
CA PHE A 224 12.32 -91.67 -37.34
C PHE A 224 13.33 -90.88 -36.51
N LEU A 225 14.06 -91.58 -35.63
CA LEU A 225 15.27 -91.05 -35.02
C LEU A 225 16.43 -91.05 -36.03
N ASN A 226 16.50 -92.10 -36.85
CA ASN A 226 17.44 -92.27 -37.95
C ASN A 226 16.95 -93.41 -38.86
N ASP A 227 17.76 -93.82 -39.82
CA ASP A 227 17.41 -94.90 -40.75
C ASP A 227 17.37 -96.30 -40.12
N GLN A 228 17.84 -96.46 -38.88
CA GLN A 228 17.79 -97.72 -38.14
C GLN A 228 16.64 -97.77 -37.12
N TRP A 229 16.17 -96.62 -36.65
CA TRP A 229 15.23 -96.53 -35.53
C TRP A 229 14.11 -95.55 -35.81
N GLY A 230 12.88 -96.04 -35.71
CA GLY A 230 11.69 -95.19 -35.83
C GLY A 230 10.41 -95.96 -35.65
N ASN A 231 9.30 -95.28 -35.81
CA ASN A 231 7.98 -95.88 -35.86
C ASN A 231 7.05 -95.13 -36.81
N GLN A 232 5.99 -95.82 -37.16
CA GLN A 232 4.88 -95.29 -37.92
C GLN A 232 3.59 -95.64 -37.21
N VAL A 233 2.67 -94.69 -37.18
CA VAL A 233 1.32 -94.90 -36.65
C VAL A 233 0.35 -94.61 -37.77
N TYR A 234 -0.50 -95.59 -38.07
CA TYR A 234 -1.53 -95.52 -39.09
C TYR A 234 -2.91 -95.54 -38.44
N TRP A 235 -3.63 -94.44 -38.59
CA TRP A 235 -5.03 -94.31 -38.20
C TRP A 235 -5.92 -94.53 -39.42
N MET A 236 -6.65 -95.64 -39.45
CA MET A 236 -7.65 -95.80 -40.50
C MET A 236 -8.84 -94.89 -40.26
N TRP A 237 -9.41 -94.32 -41.32
CA TRP A 237 -10.67 -93.59 -41.18
C TRP A 237 -11.76 -94.54 -40.66
N GLY A 238 -12.44 -94.12 -39.59
CA GLY A 238 -13.59 -94.84 -39.04
C GLY A 238 -13.26 -96.09 -38.23
N GLY A 239 -12.01 -96.30 -37.80
CA GLY A 239 -11.71 -97.48 -36.99
C GLY A 239 -10.38 -97.46 -36.23
N ASP A 240 -9.60 -98.52 -36.44
CA ASP A 240 -8.50 -98.93 -35.60
C ASP A 240 -7.20 -98.14 -35.84
N THR A 241 -6.39 -98.08 -34.79
CA THR A 241 -5.04 -97.53 -34.88
C THR A 241 -4.03 -98.67 -34.92
N TYR A 242 -3.11 -98.60 -35.87
CA TYR A 242 -2.01 -99.54 -36.03
C TYR A 242 -0.68 -98.82 -35.83
N GLU A 243 0.28 -99.49 -35.23
CA GLU A 243 1.66 -99.04 -35.05
C GLU A 243 2.61 -100.05 -35.69
N GLN A 244 3.62 -99.54 -36.39
CA GLN A 244 4.75 -100.30 -36.91
C GLN A 244 6.03 -99.70 -36.38
N ARG A 245 7.01 -100.52 -36.01
CA ARG A 245 8.32 -100.06 -35.56
C ARG A 245 9.41 -100.46 -36.56
N LEU A 246 10.37 -99.57 -36.75
CA LEU A 246 11.63 -99.84 -37.42
C LEU A 246 12.69 -100.02 -36.32
N GLU A 247 13.22 -101.24 -36.20
CA GLU A 247 14.24 -101.57 -35.21
C GLU A 247 15.45 -102.17 -35.93
N ASN A 248 16.63 -101.61 -35.72
CA ASN A 248 17.86 -101.97 -36.44
C ASN A 248 17.70 -102.02 -37.97
N GLY A 249 16.92 -101.07 -38.53
CA GLY A 249 16.67 -100.98 -39.97
C GLY A 249 15.69 -102.02 -40.52
N ILE A 250 15.08 -102.85 -39.66
CA ILE A 250 14.10 -103.86 -40.05
C ILE A 250 12.72 -103.48 -39.53
N TRP A 251 11.74 -103.43 -40.44
CA TRP A 251 10.34 -103.17 -40.10
C TRP A 251 9.70 -104.36 -39.38
N LYS A 252 9.15 -104.10 -38.20
CA LYS A 252 8.33 -105.06 -37.46
C LYS A 252 6.93 -105.14 -38.06
N PRO A 253 6.18 -106.22 -37.85
CA PRO A 253 4.77 -106.28 -38.26
C PRO A 253 3.95 -105.17 -37.61
N TRP A 254 2.86 -104.76 -38.27
CA TRP A 254 1.90 -103.83 -37.69
C TRP A 254 1.20 -104.45 -36.49
N VAL A 255 1.09 -103.69 -35.40
CA VAL A 255 0.39 -104.03 -34.16
C VAL A 255 -0.78 -103.08 -33.98
N LYS A 256 -1.96 -103.59 -33.63
CA LYS A 256 -3.14 -102.76 -33.33
C LYS A 256 -3.03 -102.20 -31.90
N SER A 257 -2.89 -100.89 -31.74
CA SER A 257 -2.45 -100.27 -30.46
C SER A 257 -3.57 -99.91 -29.47
N LEU A 258 -4.86 -99.97 -29.81
CA LEU A 258 -5.96 -99.66 -28.88
C LEU A 258 -7.11 -100.69 -28.95
N LYS A 259 -7.39 -101.36 -27.82
CA LYS A 259 -8.70 -101.95 -27.50
C LYS A 259 -9.67 -100.80 -27.21
N ALA A 260 -10.88 -100.84 -27.74
CA ALA A 260 -11.88 -99.79 -27.53
C ALA A 260 -12.26 -99.64 -26.03
N GLY A 261 -12.12 -98.42 -25.48
CA GLY A 261 -12.60 -98.04 -24.12
C GLY A 261 -11.63 -97.06 -23.42
N ARG A 262 -12.10 -95.86 -23.03
CA ARG A 262 -11.29 -94.76 -22.46
C ARG A 262 -11.25 -94.89 -20.92
N GLN A 263 -10.06 -95.00 -20.33
CA GLN A 263 -9.85 -94.97 -18.87
C GLN A 263 -9.84 -93.52 -18.35
N SER A 264 -10.38 -93.27 -17.16
CA SER A 264 -10.79 -91.93 -16.68
C SER A 264 -10.31 -91.52 -15.28
N THR A 265 -9.51 -92.33 -14.58
CA THR A 265 -8.98 -91.98 -13.25
C THR A 265 -7.45 -92.16 -13.15
N LEU A 266 -6.78 -91.36 -12.31
CA LEU A 266 -5.33 -91.51 -12.07
C LEU A 266 -4.96 -92.88 -11.46
N ALA A 267 -5.90 -93.49 -10.72
CA ALA A 267 -5.77 -94.83 -10.18
C ALA A 267 -5.77 -95.92 -11.28
N GLU A 268 -6.51 -95.72 -12.38
CA GLU A 268 -6.51 -96.62 -13.55
C GLU A 268 -5.19 -96.56 -14.35
N TYR A 269 -4.38 -95.52 -14.14
CA TYR A 269 -3.02 -95.37 -14.70
C TYR A 269 -1.91 -95.85 -13.74
N GLY A 270 -2.22 -96.21 -12.48
CA GLY A 270 -1.24 -96.71 -11.50
C GLY A 270 -0.34 -95.67 -10.85
N ILE A 271 -0.75 -94.40 -10.82
CA ILE A 271 0.06 -93.28 -10.27
C ILE A 271 -0.32 -93.03 -8.80
N THR A 272 0.64 -93.09 -7.87
CA THR A 272 0.42 -92.99 -6.40
C THR A 272 1.07 -91.80 -5.71
N ASP A 273 1.87 -90.99 -6.42
CA ASP A 273 2.71 -89.91 -5.88
C ASP A 273 2.28 -88.49 -6.31
N ALA A 274 1.08 -88.35 -6.88
CA ALA A 274 0.56 -87.06 -7.32
C ALA A 274 0.10 -86.19 -6.14
N ALA A 275 0.64 -84.98 -6.04
CA ALA A 275 0.18 -83.97 -5.07
C ALA A 275 -1.29 -83.59 -5.34
N THR A 276 -2.11 -83.66 -4.30
CA THR A 276 -3.53 -83.32 -4.35
C THR A 276 -3.75 -81.81 -4.43
N LYS A 277 -4.91 -81.42 -4.96
CA LYS A 277 -5.32 -80.00 -5.03
C LYS A 277 -5.28 -79.31 -3.65
N ALA A 278 -5.60 -80.04 -2.58
CA ALA A 278 -5.57 -79.54 -1.21
C ALA A 278 -4.14 -79.26 -0.72
N GLU A 279 -3.18 -80.13 -1.05
CA GLU A 279 -1.76 -79.96 -0.69
C GLU A 279 -1.15 -78.75 -1.41
N LEU A 280 -1.48 -78.55 -2.69
CA LEU A 280 -1.09 -77.34 -3.42
C LEU A 280 -1.71 -76.06 -2.82
N GLN A 281 -2.99 -76.10 -2.42
CA GLN A 281 -3.66 -74.94 -1.82
C GLN A 281 -3.08 -74.56 -0.45
N ALA A 282 -2.67 -75.55 0.36
CA ALA A 282 -2.00 -75.31 1.64
C ALA A 282 -0.62 -74.66 1.46
N ALA A 283 0.18 -75.14 0.50
CA ALA A 283 1.49 -74.58 0.18
C ALA A 283 1.39 -73.12 -0.32
N ILE A 284 0.40 -72.81 -1.17
CA ILE A 284 0.15 -71.45 -1.65
C ILE A 284 -0.28 -70.52 -0.50
N SER A 285 -1.15 -70.98 0.39
CA SER A 285 -1.65 -70.18 1.51
C SER A 285 -0.55 -69.82 2.52
N ASN A 286 0.41 -70.72 2.74
CA ASN A 286 1.55 -70.47 3.63
C ASN A 286 2.56 -69.46 3.06
N VAL A 287 2.70 -69.36 1.74
CA VAL A 287 3.53 -68.32 1.09
C VAL A 287 2.87 -66.95 1.19
N ILE A 288 1.54 -66.88 1.07
CA ILE A 288 0.77 -65.63 1.16
C ILE A 288 0.80 -65.04 2.58
N ALA A 289 0.78 -65.89 3.61
CA ALA A 289 0.82 -65.44 5.02
C ALA A 289 2.20 -64.97 5.52
N GLY A 290 3.27 -65.13 4.72
CA GLY A 290 4.64 -64.79 5.09
C GLY A 290 5.17 -63.44 4.57
N ALA A 291 4.34 -62.61 3.93
CA ALA A 291 4.82 -61.35 3.35
C ALA A 291 5.07 -60.26 4.44
N PRO A 292 6.21 -59.53 4.42
CA PRO A 292 6.66 -58.69 5.54
C PRO A 292 5.91 -57.35 5.63
N GLY A 293 6.12 -56.60 6.74
CA GLY A 293 5.53 -55.28 7.07
C GLY A 293 5.67 -54.15 6.01
N ALA A 294 6.25 -54.43 4.85
CA ALA A 294 6.13 -53.61 3.65
C ALA A 294 4.68 -53.51 3.14
N LEU A 295 3.83 -54.51 3.41
CA LEU A 295 2.40 -54.46 3.03
C LEU A 295 1.58 -53.61 4.01
N ASP A 296 1.88 -53.67 5.32
CA ASP A 296 1.29 -52.78 6.33
C ASP A 296 1.63 -51.32 6.03
N THR A 297 2.88 -51.02 5.66
CA THR A 297 3.29 -49.65 5.29
C THR A 297 2.61 -49.14 4.03
N LEU A 298 2.36 -49.99 3.02
CA LEU A 298 1.56 -49.59 1.84
C LEU A 298 0.10 -49.34 2.20
N GLN A 299 -0.47 -50.07 3.16
CA GLN A 299 -1.82 -49.87 3.66
C GLN A 299 -1.95 -48.63 4.54
N GLU A 300 -0.95 -48.34 5.38
CA GLU A 300 -0.85 -47.10 6.17
C GLU A 300 -0.71 -45.88 5.24
N LEU A 301 0.10 -45.97 4.18
CA LEU A 301 0.22 -44.91 3.17
C LEU A 301 -1.08 -44.68 2.40
N ALA A 302 -1.80 -45.75 2.04
CA ALA A 302 -3.10 -45.64 1.38
C ALA A 302 -4.16 -45.00 2.31
N ALA A 303 -4.19 -45.37 3.59
CA ALA A 303 -5.09 -44.79 4.59
C ALA A 303 -4.74 -43.32 4.91
N ALA A 304 -3.46 -42.95 4.96
CA ALA A 304 -3.02 -41.57 5.14
C ALA A 304 -3.41 -40.65 3.96
N LEU A 305 -3.61 -41.23 2.77
CA LEU A 305 -4.14 -40.56 1.58
C LEU A 305 -5.68 -40.73 1.44
N ASP A 306 -6.37 -41.13 2.51
CA ASP A 306 -7.83 -41.37 2.58
C ASP A 306 -8.35 -42.39 1.55
N ASN A 307 -7.48 -43.32 1.12
CA ASN A 307 -7.74 -44.25 0.03
C ASN A 307 -8.21 -43.57 -1.27
N ASP A 308 -7.81 -42.32 -1.50
CA ASP A 308 -8.21 -41.57 -2.68
C ASP A 308 -7.42 -42.03 -3.91
N ALA A 309 -8.02 -42.93 -4.70
CA ALA A 309 -7.48 -43.38 -5.99
C ALA A 309 -7.24 -42.24 -6.99
N SER A 310 -7.82 -41.07 -6.75
CA SER A 310 -7.68 -39.85 -7.53
C SER A 310 -7.01 -38.72 -6.75
N PHE A 311 -6.21 -39.03 -5.71
CA PHE A 311 -5.58 -38.04 -4.82
C PHE A 311 -4.95 -36.86 -5.58
N ALA A 312 -4.13 -37.15 -6.60
CA ALA A 312 -3.50 -36.12 -7.42
C ALA A 312 -4.53 -35.25 -8.18
N ALA A 313 -5.59 -35.86 -8.73
CA ALA A 313 -6.64 -35.15 -9.45
C ALA A 313 -7.53 -34.31 -8.51
N ASN A 314 -7.83 -34.81 -7.31
CA ASN A 314 -8.61 -34.10 -6.30
C ASN A 314 -7.81 -32.96 -5.66
N LEU A 315 -6.51 -33.16 -5.43
CA LEU A 315 -5.59 -32.08 -5.04
C LEU A 315 -5.51 -31.01 -6.12
N THR A 316 -5.40 -31.41 -7.39
CA THR A 316 -5.40 -30.49 -8.54
C THR A 316 -6.72 -29.71 -8.63
N LYS A 317 -7.87 -30.35 -8.42
CA LYS A 317 -9.18 -29.67 -8.35
C LYS A 317 -9.25 -28.67 -7.19
N LYS A 318 -8.76 -29.03 -6.00
CA LYS A 318 -8.70 -28.13 -4.84
C LYS A 318 -7.74 -26.96 -5.04
N LEU A 319 -6.66 -27.15 -5.81
CA LEU A 319 -5.74 -26.08 -6.19
C LEU A 319 -6.37 -25.17 -7.24
N ALA A 320 -7.13 -25.73 -8.19
CA ALA A 320 -7.83 -24.98 -9.21
C ALA A 320 -8.96 -24.08 -8.69
N THR A 321 -9.44 -24.29 -7.46
CA THR A 321 -10.40 -23.37 -6.80
C THR A 321 -9.72 -22.22 -6.06
N LYS A 322 -8.38 -22.21 -5.96
CA LYS A 322 -7.64 -21.07 -5.43
C LYS A 322 -7.48 -20.02 -6.54
N ALA A 323 -7.64 -18.76 -6.17
CA ALA A 323 -7.39 -17.66 -7.10
C ALA A 323 -5.90 -17.58 -7.44
N ASP A 324 -5.59 -17.33 -8.71
CA ASP A 324 -4.24 -17.02 -9.15
C ASP A 324 -3.74 -15.72 -8.49
N LYS A 325 -2.41 -15.57 -8.40
CA LYS A 325 -1.81 -14.33 -7.91
C LYS A 325 -2.10 -13.20 -8.90
N ALA A 326 -3.00 -12.29 -8.53
CA ALA A 326 -3.29 -11.09 -9.30
C ALA A 326 -2.57 -9.86 -8.74
N ALA A 327 -2.21 -8.93 -9.64
CA ALA A 327 -1.65 -7.63 -9.29
C ALA A 327 -2.72 -6.53 -9.14
N THR A 328 -3.98 -6.83 -9.46
CA THR A 328 -5.11 -5.90 -9.43
C THR A 328 -6.31 -6.52 -8.72
N LEU A 329 -7.18 -5.67 -8.18
CA LEU A 329 -8.44 -6.08 -7.55
C LEU A 329 -9.36 -6.82 -8.54
N ASP A 330 -9.42 -6.35 -9.79
CA ASP A 330 -10.14 -7.01 -10.88
C ASP A 330 -9.63 -8.44 -11.15
N GLY A 331 -8.31 -8.66 -11.05
CA GLY A 331 -7.73 -10.00 -11.20
C GLY A 331 -8.11 -10.97 -10.08
N TYR A 332 -8.55 -10.47 -8.93
CA TYR A 332 -9.16 -11.26 -7.86
C TYR A 332 -10.70 -11.36 -7.98
N GLY A 333 -11.32 -10.71 -8.97
CA GLY A 333 -12.78 -10.66 -9.13
C GLY A 333 -13.49 -9.74 -8.13
N ILE A 334 -12.77 -8.81 -7.50
CA ILE A 334 -13.32 -7.89 -6.49
C ILE A 334 -13.97 -6.70 -7.20
N ALA A 335 -15.31 -6.67 -7.25
CA ALA A 335 -16.09 -5.65 -7.96
C ALA A 335 -16.75 -4.59 -7.06
N ASP A 336 -16.65 -4.74 -5.74
CA ASP A 336 -17.27 -3.88 -4.73
C ASP A 336 -16.32 -2.82 -4.14
N ALA A 337 -15.04 -2.85 -4.54
CA ALA A 337 -14.04 -1.83 -4.20
C ALA A 337 -14.13 -0.62 -5.15
N LEU A 338 -13.79 0.58 -4.64
CA LEU A 338 -13.63 1.77 -5.48
C LEU A 338 -12.27 1.72 -6.21
N PRO A 339 -12.23 1.66 -7.55
CA PRO A 339 -10.97 1.59 -8.28
C PRO A 339 -10.24 2.94 -8.28
N LEU A 340 -8.90 2.90 -8.20
CA LEU A 340 -8.06 4.04 -8.53
C LEU A 340 -8.17 4.30 -10.04
N ARG A 341 -8.50 5.53 -10.40
CA ARG A 341 -8.62 5.99 -11.79
C ARG A 341 -7.39 6.80 -12.16
N ALA A 342 -7.18 6.99 -13.47
CA ALA A 342 -6.11 7.82 -13.96
C ALA A 342 -6.23 9.26 -13.42
N ASP A 343 -5.07 9.88 -13.20
CA ASP A 343 -4.99 11.26 -12.77
C ASP A 343 -5.72 12.19 -13.75
N ILE A 344 -6.36 13.23 -13.20
CA ILE A 344 -6.96 14.31 -13.97
C ILE A 344 -5.82 15.16 -14.52
N ALA A 345 -5.23 14.71 -15.63
CA ALA A 345 -3.98 15.26 -16.17
C ALA A 345 -4.13 16.62 -16.89
N SER A 346 -5.36 17.14 -17.01
CA SER A 346 -5.64 18.41 -17.67
C SER A 346 -6.91 19.08 -17.12
N ALA A 347 -7.15 20.31 -17.54
CA ALA A 347 -8.37 21.05 -17.22
C ALA A 347 -9.60 20.37 -17.83
N VAL A 348 -10.39 19.68 -17.01
CA VAL A 348 -11.62 18.99 -17.41
C VAL A 348 -12.86 19.66 -16.82
N ASP A 349 -14.01 19.35 -17.39
CA ASP A 349 -15.30 19.57 -16.74
C ASP A 349 -15.59 18.42 -15.77
N LEU A 350 -15.63 18.69 -14.47
CA LEU A 350 -15.90 17.67 -13.45
C LEU A 350 -17.27 17.00 -13.62
N ASP A 351 -18.23 17.61 -14.32
CA ASP A 351 -19.55 16.99 -14.57
C ASP A 351 -19.45 15.75 -15.47
N THR A 352 -18.35 15.62 -16.23
CA THR A 352 -18.09 14.49 -17.13
C THR A 352 -17.57 13.25 -16.42
N LEU A 353 -17.03 13.40 -15.21
CA LEU A 353 -16.45 12.29 -14.45
C LEU A 353 -17.53 11.54 -13.68
N THR A 354 -18.32 10.72 -14.37
CA THR A 354 -19.45 10.00 -13.75
C THR A 354 -19.15 8.54 -13.41
N ILE A 355 -17.94 8.06 -13.71
CA ILE A 355 -17.57 6.66 -13.50
C ILE A 355 -17.02 6.48 -12.08
N THR A 356 -17.58 5.50 -11.36
CA THR A 356 -17.14 5.12 -10.01
C THR A 356 -15.62 4.92 -9.92
N GLY A 357 -15.01 5.59 -8.94
CA GLY A 357 -13.58 5.50 -8.66
C GLY A 357 -13.03 6.72 -7.93
N ILE A 358 -11.75 6.65 -7.60
CA ILE A 358 -10.99 7.73 -6.98
C ILE A 358 -10.05 8.32 -8.04
N TYR A 359 -10.13 9.62 -8.25
CA TYR A 359 -9.30 10.37 -9.19
C TYR A 359 -8.42 11.33 -8.40
N HIS A 360 -7.17 11.46 -8.81
CA HIS A 360 -6.24 12.44 -8.27
C HIS A 360 -6.13 13.62 -9.23
N ASN A 361 -6.30 14.84 -8.72
CA ASN A 361 -5.96 16.06 -9.42
C ASN A 361 -4.59 16.57 -8.94
N PRO A 362 -3.52 16.43 -9.75
CA PRO A 362 -2.17 16.77 -9.34
C PRO A 362 -1.84 18.27 -9.36
N ALA A 363 -2.69 19.14 -9.93
CA ALA A 363 -2.35 20.55 -10.13
C ALA A 363 -3.53 21.51 -9.93
N ASN A 364 -3.27 22.65 -9.29
CA ASN A 364 -4.25 23.73 -9.13
C ASN A 364 -4.77 24.22 -10.48
N ASP A 365 -3.90 24.25 -11.50
CA ASP A 365 -4.22 24.68 -12.87
C ASP A 365 -5.39 23.89 -13.50
N ASN A 366 -5.51 22.60 -13.22
CA ASN A 366 -6.60 21.77 -13.73
C ASN A 366 -7.95 22.22 -13.14
N ALA A 367 -7.95 22.63 -11.87
CA ALA A 367 -9.14 23.13 -11.19
C ALA A 367 -9.47 24.58 -11.57
N ILE A 368 -8.44 25.43 -11.75
CA ILE A 368 -8.58 26.83 -12.15
C ILE A 368 -9.13 26.95 -13.58
N LYS A 369 -8.60 26.16 -14.51
CA LYS A 369 -8.95 26.22 -15.93
C LYS A 369 -10.11 25.28 -16.28
N GLY A 370 -10.41 24.31 -15.42
CA GLY A 370 -11.49 23.35 -15.60
C GLY A 370 -12.86 23.93 -15.28
N LYS A 371 -13.92 23.14 -15.50
CA LYS A 371 -15.32 23.54 -15.20
C LYS A 371 -15.89 22.72 -14.05
N ASN A 372 -16.81 23.33 -13.30
CA ASN A 372 -17.55 22.71 -12.19
C ASN A 372 -16.67 22.22 -11.02
N TRP A 373 -15.52 22.85 -10.82
CA TRP A 373 -14.65 22.62 -9.66
C TRP A 373 -15.17 23.36 -8.42
N PRO A 374 -15.11 22.74 -7.22
CA PRO A 374 -15.58 23.40 -6.00
C PRO A 374 -14.62 24.49 -5.50
N CYS A 375 -13.32 24.36 -5.78
CA CYS A 375 -12.28 25.31 -5.40
C CYS A 375 -11.11 25.25 -6.40
N PRO A 376 -10.29 26.32 -6.53
CA PRO A 376 -9.18 26.41 -7.49
C PRO A 376 -7.90 25.69 -7.00
N GLN A 377 -8.02 24.50 -6.42
CA GLN A 377 -6.89 23.76 -5.82
C GLN A 377 -6.86 22.29 -6.24
N ALA A 378 -5.65 21.72 -6.29
CA ALA A 378 -5.35 20.30 -6.44
C ALA A 378 -5.98 19.47 -5.30
N GLY A 379 -6.10 18.16 -5.48
CA GLY A 379 -6.78 17.33 -4.49
C GLY A 379 -7.26 15.99 -5.02
N GLN A 380 -8.16 15.37 -4.26
CA GLN A 380 -8.74 14.07 -4.60
C GLN A 380 -10.23 14.21 -4.86
N LEU A 381 -10.69 13.66 -5.99
CA LEU A 381 -12.10 13.48 -6.30
C LEU A 381 -12.47 12.01 -6.08
N THR A 382 -13.50 11.75 -5.27
CA THR A 382 -14.14 10.43 -5.21
C THR A 382 -15.49 10.50 -5.91
N VAL A 383 -15.72 9.57 -6.83
CA VAL A 383 -16.96 9.41 -7.58
C VAL A 383 -17.59 8.09 -7.19
N ARG A 384 -18.86 8.12 -6.78
CA ARG A 384 -19.67 6.92 -6.55
C ARG A 384 -20.95 7.01 -7.37
N ALA A 385 -21.04 6.21 -8.42
CA ALA A 385 -22.24 6.07 -9.23
C ALA A 385 -23.06 4.86 -8.80
N THR A 386 -24.36 5.05 -8.59
CA THR A 386 -25.33 4.00 -8.24
C THR A 386 -26.67 4.32 -8.88
N GLY A 387 -27.04 3.57 -9.92
CA GLY A 387 -28.22 3.87 -10.74
C GLY A 387 -28.13 5.28 -11.35
N GLU A 388 -29.15 6.11 -11.12
CA GLU A 388 -29.19 7.50 -11.60
C GLU A 388 -28.44 8.51 -10.72
N MET A 389 -27.89 8.08 -9.58
CA MET A 389 -27.20 8.95 -8.64
C MET A 389 -25.69 8.88 -8.83
N VAL A 390 -25.04 10.05 -8.96
CA VAL A 390 -23.57 10.16 -8.98
C VAL A 390 -23.14 11.10 -7.86
N TYR A 391 -22.50 10.56 -6.83
CA TYR A 391 -21.99 11.32 -5.71
C TYR A 391 -20.54 11.73 -5.96
N HIS A 392 -20.26 13.03 -5.87
CA HIS A 392 -18.91 13.56 -5.88
C HIS A 392 -18.53 14.08 -4.50
N THR A 393 -17.35 13.71 -4.04
CA THR A 393 -16.67 14.38 -2.93
C THR A 393 -15.30 14.84 -3.39
N TYR A 394 -14.93 16.08 -3.06
CA TYR A 394 -13.63 16.65 -3.41
C TYR A 394 -12.92 17.12 -2.15
N GLN A 395 -11.73 16.56 -1.90
CA GLN A 395 -10.85 17.00 -0.82
C GLN A 395 -9.69 17.77 -1.44
N ALA A 396 -9.60 19.07 -1.16
CA ALA A 396 -8.44 19.86 -1.58
C ALA A 396 -7.18 19.40 -0.81
N PHE A 397 -6.00 19.52 -1.45
CA PHE A 397 -4.73 19.08 -0.85
C PHE A 397 -4.28 19.93 0.35
N ALA A 398 -4.79 21.16 0.46
CA ALA A 398 -4.42 22.14 1.47
C ALA A 398 -5.67 22.69 2.19
N ASP A 399 -5.72 24.00 2.42
CA ASP A 399 -6.78 24.75 3.09
C ASP A 399 -8.08 24.92 2.28
N GLY A 400 -8.15 24.34 1.06
CA GLY A 400 -9.31 24.41 0.18
C GLY A 400 -10.56 23.69 0.66
N GLY A 401 -10.48 22.95 1.76
CA GLY A 401 -11.62 22.30 2.39
C GLY A 401 -12.10 21.01 1.73
N PHE A 402 -13.19 20.47 2.29
CA PHE A 402 -13.83 19.23 1.84
C PHE A 402 -15.22 19.55 1.29
N TRP A 403 -15.50 19.09 0.06
CA TRP A 403 -16.70 19.44 -0.68
C TRP A 403 -17.49 18.20 -1.07
N HIS A 404 -18.81 18.33 -1.19
CA HIS A 404 -19.66 17.28 -1.74
C HIS A 404 -20.78 17.84 -2.63
N ARG A 405 -21.22 17.03 -3.60
CA ARG A 405 -22.43 17.25 -4.40
C ARG A 405 -22.97 15.92 -4.95
N CYS A 406 -24.16 15.95 -5.53
CA CYS A 406 -24.77 14.80 -6.16
C CYS A 406 -25.35 15.18 -7.53
N ARG A 407 -25.25 14.29 -8.51
CA ARG A 407 -26.06 14.29 -9.72
C ARG A 407 -27.27 13.39 -9.49
N TYR A 408 -28.47 13.91 -9.72
CA TYR A 408 -29.70 13.13 -9.67
C TYR A 408 -30.58 13.52 -10.87
N GLN A 409 -31.13 12.53 -11.57
CA GLN A 409 -31.94 12.74 -12.78
C GLN A 409 -31.26 13.65 -13.82
N GLY A 410 -29.95 13.43 -14.01
CA GLY A 410 -29.15 14.20 -14.96
C GLY A 410 -28.71 15.59 -14.48
N ARG A 411 -29.21 16.10 -13.35
CA ARG A 411 -28.92 17.45 -12.81
C ARG A 411 -27.93 17.41 -11.65
N TRP A 412 -26.93 18.28 -11.67
CA TRP A 412 -25.98 18.45 -10.57
C TRP A 412 -26.54 19.41 -9.50
N THR A 413 -26.46 19.01 -8.25
CA THR A 413 -26.62 19.95 -7.13
C THR A 413 -25.40 20.85 -7.04
N VAL A 414 -25.58 22.02 -6.43
CA VAL A 414 -24.46 22.90 -6.06
C VAL A 414 -23.49 22.15 -5.13
N TRP A 415 -22.21 22.47 -5.24
CA TRP A 415 -21.21 22.03 -4.27
C TRP A 415 -21.50 22.62 -2.90
N ARG A 416 -21.39 21.78 -1.87
CA ARG A 416 -21.46 22.19 -0.47
C ARG A 416 -20.15 21.84 0.21
N GLN A 417 -19.61 22.79 0.97
CA GLN A 417 -18.41 22.60 1.79
C GLN A 417 -18.84 21.99 3.14
N LEU A 418 -18.20 20.89 3.56
CA LEU A 418 -18.52 20.16 4.79
C LEU A 418 -17.84 20.75 6.05
N ALA A 419 -16.79 21.54 5.87
CA ALA A 419 -16.18 22.37 6.90
C ALA A 419 -15.35 23.48 6.24
N ASP A 420 -15.58 24.73 6.64
CA ASP A 420 -14.55 25.76 6.56
C ASP A 420 -14.13 26.11 8.00
N ALA A 421 -12.86 26.43 8.18
CA ALA A 421 -12.42 27.01 9.44
C ALA A 421 -13.13 28.35 9.70
N ALA A 422 -13.62 29.01 8.64
CA ALA A 422 -14.26 30.33 8.70
C ALA A 422 -15.64 30.31 9.39
N THR A 423 -16.58 29.44 9.05
CA THR A 423 -17.90 29.36 9.75
C THR A 423 -17.76 28.91 11.20
N THR A 424 -16.76 28.08 11.50
CA THR A 424 -16.44 27.70 12.87
C THR A 424 -15.87 28.90 13.65
N GLN A 425 -15.01 29.70 13.02
CA GLN A 425 -14.48 30.95 13.57
C GLN A 425 -15.55 32.05 13.69
N ASP A 426 -16.49 32.13 12.75
CA ASP A 426 -17.63 33.05 12.77
C ASP A 426 -18.57 32.72 13.93
N GLY A 427 -18.81 31.43 14.18
CA GLY A 427 -19.56 30.96 15.36
C GLY A 427 -18.87 31.32 16.68
N ILE A 428 -17.54 31.22 16.76
CA ILE A 428 -16.76 31.62 17.93
C ILE A 428 -16.75 33.15 18.11
N THR A 429 -16.65 33.90 17.01
CA THR A 429 -16.67 35.38 17.02
C THR A 429 -18.06 35.92 17.40
N ALA A 430 -19.13 35.24 16.99
CA ALA A 430 -20.50 35.58 17.40
C ALA A 430 -20.74 35.32 18.90
N ALA A 431 -20.11 34.31 19.49
CA ALA A 431 -20.25 33.98 20.90
C ALA A 431 -19.50 34.97 21.83
N ALA A 432 -18.40 35.57 21.36
CA ALA A 432 -17.69 36.64 22.07
C ALA A 432 -17.02 37.61 21.08
N PRO A 433 -17.69 38.71 20.67
CA PRO A 433 -17.17 39.64 19.68
C PRO A 433 -16.01 40.50 20.24
N PRO A 434 -15.02 40.87 19.40
CA PRO A 434 -13.97 41.82 19.78
C PRO A 434 -14.55 43.12 20.35
N GLY A 435 -13.97 43.60 21.44
CA GLY A 435 -14.49 44.75 22.20
C GLY A 435 -15.43 44.40 23.34
N GLN A 436 -15.92 43.16 23.44
CA GLN A 436 -16.68 42.71 24.61
C GLN A 436 -15.81 42.74 25.87
N ILE A 437 -16.36 43.25 26.97
CA ILE A 437 -15.73 43.20 28.30
C ILE A 437 -16.36 42.06 29.12
N ALA A 438 -15.52 41.24 29.75
CA ALA A 438 -15.92 40.19 30.66
C ALA A 438 -15.06 40.20 31.94
N TYR A 439 -15.61 39.67 33.03
CA TYR A 439 -14.96 39.57 34.33
C TYR A 439 -14.57 38.13 34.61
N PHE A 440 -13.29 37.91 34.94
CA PHE A 440 -12.76 36.58 35.17
C PHE A 440 -12.33 36.40 36.64
N ALA A 441 -12.70 35.27 37.24
CA ALA A 441 -12.30 34.87 38.59
C ALA A 441 -10.86 34.30 38.63
N ARG A 442 -9.92 34.99 38.00
CA ARG A 442 -8.48 34.68 37.92
C ARG A 442 -7.68 35.97 37.79
N ASP A 443 -6.37 35.87 38.00
CA ASP A 443 -5.42 37.00 38.04
C ASP A 443 -4.71 37.28 36.69
N THR A 444 -4.95 36.46 35.68
CA THR A 444 -4.32 36.52 34.36
C THR A 444 -5.36 36.44 33.24
N PRO A 445 -5.20 37.13 32.10
CA PRO A 445 -6.20 37.10 31.02
C PRO A 445 -6.21 35.75 30.28
N PRO A 446 -7.37 35.21 29.85
CA PRO A 446 -7.42 33.98 29.04
C PRO A 446 -6.94 34.20 27.61
N PRO A 447 -6.56 33.13 26.88
CA PRO A 447 -6.20 33.24 25.48
C PRO A 447 -7.30 33.95 24.68
N GLY A 448 -6.91 34.95 23.87
CA GLY A 448 -7.84 35.77 23.10
C GLY A 448 -8.50 36.92 23.88
N TRP A 449 -7.98 37.27 25.06
CA TRP A 449 -8.41 38.41 25.87
C TRP A 449 -7.18 39.20 26.37
N ILE A 450 -7.35 40.51 26.57
CA ILE A 450 -6.34 41.38 27.20
C ILE A 450 -6.95 42.13 28.38
N ILE A 451 -6.15 42.48 29.38
CA ILE A 451 -6.61 43.16 30.59
C ILE A 451 -7.07 44.61 30.30
N CYS A 452 -8.17 45.05 30.93
CA CYS A 452 -8.62 46.44 30.89
C CYS A 452 -7.86 47.30 31.92
N ASN A 453 -6.57 47.54 31.68
CA ASN A 453 -5.67 48.27 32.58
C ASN A 453 -5.26 49.66 32.06
N GLY A 454 -5.85 50.16 30.98
CA GLY A 454 -5.50 51.45 30.39
C GLY A 454 -4.26 51.46 29.50
N ALA A 455 -3.70 50.29 29.15
CA ALA A 455 -2.55 50.19 28.24
C ALA A 455 -2.78 51.01 26.96
N GLN A 456 -1.73 51.69 26.49
CA GLN A 456 -1.72 52.56 25.31
C GLN A 456 -0.85 52.00 24.17
N ASP A 457 -0.18 50.89 24.42
CA ASP A 457 0.77 50.20 23.55
C ASP A 457 0.17 48.94 22.90
N VAL A 458 -1.16 48.88 22.78
CA VAL A 458 -1.86 47.73 22.18
C VAL A 458 -1.74 47.81 20.66
N SER A 459 -1.12 46.79 20.03
CA SER A 459 -0.82 46.77 18.59
C SER A 459 -2.08 46.73 17.72
N ARG A 460 -2.24 47.72 16.82
CA ARG A 460 -3.31 47.77 15.81
C ARG A 460 -3.21 46.62 14.81
N ALA A 461 -2.00 46.18 14.48
CA ALA A 461 -1.77 45.09 13.54
C ALA A 461 -2.10 43.72 14.16
N THR A 462 -1.73 43.52 15.42
CA THR A 462 -1.97 42.25 16.14
C THR A 462 -3.43 42.11 16.55
N TYR A 463 -4.09 43.20 16.91
CA TYR A 463 -5.48 43.20 17.41
C TYR A 463 -6.38 44.09 16.54
N ALA A 464 -6.32 43.87 15.23
CA ALA A 464 -7.04 44.66 14.23
C ALA A 464 -8.58 44.64 14.44
N ALA A 465 -9.14 43.49 14.84
CA ALA A 465 -10.57 43.35 15.06
C ALA A 465 -11.04 44.14 16.30
N LEU A 466 -10.27 44.12 17.38
CA LEU A 466 -10.52 44.97 18.55
C LEU A 466 -10.35 46.46 18.21
N PHE A 467 -9.31 46.84 17.48
CA PHE A 467 -9.14 48.23 17.06
C PHE A 467 -10.30 48.71 16.19
N ALA A 468 -10.81 47.88 15.28
CA ALA A 468 -12.00 48.19 14.50
C ALA A 468 -13.25 48.38 15.39
N ALA A 469 -13.36 47.63 16.49
CA ALA A 469 -14.51 47.72 17.40
C ALA A 469 -14.48 48.96 18.30
N ILE A 470 -13.32 49.31 18.88
CA ILE A 470 -13.24 50.37 19.91
C ILE A 470 -12.54 51.66 19.43
N GLY A 471 -11.77 51.58 18.35
CA GLY A 471 -11.00 52.68 17.79
C GLY A 471 -10.03 53.29 18.81
N GLU A 472 -9.88 54.61 18.75
CA GLU A 472 -9.01 55.39 19.64
C GLU A 472 -9.75 55.90 20.89
N ARG A 473 -10.96 55.38 21.16
CA ARG A 473 -11.86 55.92 22.20
C ARG A 473 -11.27 55.88 23.62
N PHE A 474 -10.41 54.90 23.89
CA PHE A 474 -9.71 54.75 25.17
C PHE A 474 -8.23 55.18 25.08
N GLY A 475 -7.89 55.94 24.05
CA GLY A 475 -6.58 56.52 23.80
C GLY A 475 -6.08 56.23 22.39
N ALA A 476 -5.37 57.20 21.81
CA ALA A 476 -4.82 57.10 20.46
C ALA A 476 -3.56 56.23 20.37
N GLY A 477 -3.03 55.77 21.51
CA GLY A 477 -1.71 55.13 21.58
C GLY A 477 -0.61 56.07 21.08
N ASP A 478 0.21 55.58 20.15
CA ASP A 478 1.23 56.36 19.43
C ASP A 478 0.66 57.16 18.22
N GLY A 479 -0.65 57.06 17.97
CA GLY A 479 -1.33 57.67 16.82
C GLY A 479 -1.05 57.00 15.47
N LYS A 480 -0.36 55.85 15.44
CA LYS A 480 0.02 55.15 14.20
C LYS A 480 -0.15 53.64 14.29
N THR A 481 0.57 52.99 15.20
CA THR A 481 0.70 51.53 15.28
C THR A 481 0.04 50.93 16.53
N THR A 482 -0.28 51.76 17.53
CA THR A 482 -0.92 51.32 18.78
C THR A 482 -2.22 52.08 19.09
N PHE A 483 -3.02 51.56 20.01
CA PHE A 483 -4.24 52.19 20.53
C PHE A 483 -4.43 51.87 22.01
N GLY A 484 -5.36 52.60 22.65
CA GLY A 484 -5.68 52.44 24.06
C GLY A 484 -6.84 51.48 24.33
N VAL A 485 -6.76 50.75 25.46
CA VAL A 485 -7.87 49.96 26.01
C VAL A 485 -8.46 50.63 27.25
N PRO A 486 -9.70 50.30 27.65
CA PRO A 486 -10.28 50.82 28.89
C PRO A 486 -9.40 50.52 30.10
N ASP A 487 -9.44 51.41 31.10
CA ASP A 487 -8.88 51.15 32.42
C ASP A 487 -10.04 51.03 33.42
N LEU A 488 -10.34 49.80 33.81
CA LEU A 488 -11.48 49.48 34.66
C LEU A 488 -11.04 49.02 36.05
N ARG A 489 -9.76 49.20 36.39
CA ARG A 489 -9.22 48.80 37.70
C ARG A 489 -9.80 49.71 38.79
N GLY A 490 -10.53 49.10 39.73
CA GLY A 490 -11.15 49.82 40.85
C GLY A 490 -12.42 50.59 40.49
N GLU A 491 -12.88 50.54 39.24
CA GLU A 491 -14.06 51.28 38.76
C GLU A 491 -15.35 50.46 38.97
N PHE A 492 -16.45 51.16 39.25
CA PHE A 492 -17.79 50.58 39.14
C PHE A 492 -18.36 50.88 37.75
N ILE A 493 -18.84 49.85 37.06
CA ILE A 493 -19.43 50.02 35.74
C ILE A 493 -20.91 50.38 35.86
N ARG A 494 -21.31 51.35 35.06
CA ARG A 494 -22.69 51.77 34.88
C ARG A 494 -23.13 51.53 33.45
N GLY A 495 -24.43 51.39 33.24
CA GLY A 495 -25.02 51.36 31.90
C GLY A 495 -24.76 52.67 31.16
N TRP A 496 -24.51 52.59 29.86
CA TRP A 496 -24.51 53.77 28.99
C TRP A 496 -25.94 54.25 28.80
N ASP A 497 -26.22 55.53 29.07
CA ASP A 497 -27.58 56.08 29.01
C ASP A 497 -28.18 56.00 27.60
N ALA A 498 -27.35 56.12 26.56
CA ALA A 498 -27.77 55.98 25.16
C ALA A 498 -29.00 56.82 24.75
N GLY A 499 -29.25 57.94 25.43
CA GLY A 499 -30.42 58.80 25.19
C GLY A 499 -31.65 58.43 26.02
N GLY A 500 -31.50 57.58 27.04
CA GLY A 500 -32.54 57.21 28.00
C GLY A 500 -32.95 58.34 28.96
N GLY A 501 -32.14 59.39 29.07
CA GLY A 501 -32.48 60.62 29.81
C GLY A 501 -32.36 60.51 31.34
N VAL A 502 -31.81 59.41 31.84
CA VAL A 502 -31.50 59.24 33.27
C VAL A 502 -30.19 59.95 33.61
N ASP A 503 -29.20 59.89 32.71
CA ASP A 503 -27.98 60.68 32.83
C ASP A 503 -28.13 62.08 32.20
N VAL A 504 -28.78 62.97 32.94
CA VAL A 504 -29.01 64.36 32.53
C VAL A 504 -27.73 65.21 32.41
N ALA A 505 -26.58 64.71 32.90
CA ALA A 505 -25.31 65.43 32.84
C ALA A 505 -24.58 65.26 31.49
N GLY A 506 -25.15 64.51 30.54
CA GLY A 506 -24.62 64.41 29.17
C GLY A 506 -23.22 63.80 29.08
N ARG A 507 -22.89 62.87 29.98
CA ARG A 507 -21.57 62.22 30.04
C ARG A 507 -21.29 61.45 28.74
N SER A 508 -20.02 61.32 28.36
CA SER A 508 -19.63 60.64 27.10
C SER A 508 -19.48 59.13 27.28
N PHE A 509 -19.66 58.35 26.20
CA PHE A 509 -19.46 56.90 26.26
C PHE A 509 -18.00 56.58 26.66
N GLY A 510 -17.83 55.73 27.68
CA GLY A 510 -16.51 55.35 28.18
C GLY A 510 -15.82 56.40 29.05
N SER A 511 -16.46 57.53 29.38
CA SER A 511 -15.88 58.53 30.28
C SER A 511 -15.92 58.09 31.74
N ARG A 512 -14.87 58.42 32.50
CA ARG A 512 -14.84 58.25 33.97
C ARG A 512 -15.69 59.30 34.67
N GLN A 513 -16.18 58.97 35.86
CA GLN A 513 -16.94 59.87 36.71
C GLN A 513 -16.44 59.76 38.15
N ALA A 514 -16.16 60.89 38.80
CA ALA A 514 -15.89 60.90 40.22
C ALA A 514 -17.15 60.55 41.03
N SER A 515 -16.97 60.08 42.26
CA SER A 515 -18.08 59.88 43.20
C SER A 515 -18.83 61.20 43.42
N GLN A 516 -20.16 61.15 43.41
CA GLN A 516 -21.01 62.31 43.67
C GLN A 516 -22.14 61.92 44.61
N ASN A 517 -22.39 62.73 45.64
CA ASN A 517 -23.56 62.60 46.49
C ASN A 517 -24.69 63.48 45.94
N LEU A 518 -25.94 63.04 46.09
CA LEU A 518 -27.09 63.89 45.77
C LEU A 518 -27.09 65.11 46.69
N ALA A 519 -27.37 66.28 46.13
CA ALA A 519 -27.54 67.50 46.91
C ALA A 519 -28.66 67.27 47.95
N HIS A 520 -28.37 67.59 49.19
CA HIS A 520 -29.31 67.53 50.30
C HIS A 520 -28.94 68.61 51.32
N ASP A 521 -29.91 69.00 52.14
CA ASP A 521 -29.73 69.93 53.24
C ASP A 521 -30.04 69.26 54.59
N HIS A 522 -29.59 69.91 55.66
CA HIS A 522 -29.91 69.54 57.03
C HIS A 522 -30.56 70.73 57.72
N ALA A 523 -31.78 70.56 58.19
CA ALA A 523 -32.46 71.57 59.00
C ALA A 523 -32.09 71.38 60.48
N ILE A 524 -31.69 72.46 61.13
CA ILE A 524 -31.44 72.49 62.58
C ILE A 524 -32.66 73.14 63.24
N PRO A 525 -33.48 72.42 64.02
CA PRO A 525 -34.62 73.01 64.70
C PRO A 525 -34.14 73.96 65.80
N THR A 526 -34.49 75.25 65.70
CA THR A 526 -34.29 76.20 66.80
C THR A 526 -35.41 76.07 67.84
N PRO A 527 -35.12 76.06 69.15
CA PRO A 527 -36.16 75.97 70.17
C PRO A 527 -37.16 77.13 70.06
N ALA A 528 -38.46 76.83 70.09
CA ALA A 528 -39.53 77.82 69.98
C ALA A 528 -39.50 78.81 71.16
N GLY A 529 -39.17 80.07 70.88
CA GLY A 529 -39.25 81.16 71.85
C GLY A 529 -38.52 82.40 71.37
N ASN A 530 -39.28 83.46 71.08
CA ASN A 530 -38.84 84.83 70.74
C ASN A 530 -37.43 85.20 71.26
N ILE A 531 -36.46 85.27 70.35
CA ILE A 531 -35.30 86.14 70.52
C ILE A 531 -35.27 87.08 69.32
N ALA A 532 -35.69 88.32 69.56
CA ALA A 532 -35.49 89.43 68.64
C ALA A 532 -33.99 89.76 68.63
N GLY A 533 -33.27 89.17 67.68
CA GLY A 533 -31.84 89.35 67.46
C GLY A 533 -31.46 88.48 66.28
N GLN A 534 -30.79 89.05 65.29
CA GLN A 534 -30.43 88.40 64.04
C GLN A 534 -29.73 87.07 64.31
N ASP A 535 -30.44 85.95 64.13
CA ASP A 535 -29.87 84.60 64.26
C ASP A 535 -28.96 84.38 63.03
N THR A 536 -27.75 84.90 63.14
CA THR A 536 -26.73 84.83 62.12
C THR A 536 -26.13 83.43 62.22
N VAL A 537 -26.66 82.50 61.44
CA VAL A 537 -25.91 81.29 61.09
C VAL A 537 -24.67 81.77 60.35
N LEU A 538 -23.56 81.89 61.07
CA LEU A 538 -22.26 82.17 60.49
C LEU A 538 -21.90 80.97 59.62
N VAL A 539 -22.17 81.08 58.33
CA VAL A 539 -21.63 80.17 57.33
C VAL A 539 -20.13 80.38 57.37
N ASP A 540 -19.37 79.41 57.89
CA ASP A 540 -17.93 79.43 57.78
C ASP A 540 -17.57 79.27 56.30
N ASN A 541 -17.45 80.40 55.61
CA ASN A 541 -16.97 80.47 54.25
C ASN A 541 -15.44 80.37 54.26
N GLY A 542 -14.94 79.19 54.64
CA GLY A 542 -13.62 78.66 54.31
C GLY A 542 -12.42 79.59 54.53
N GLY A 543 -12.23 80.13 55.73
CA GLY A 543 -11.24 81.21 55.91
C GLY A 543 -10.41 81.29 57.19
N ALA A 544 -10.35 80.27 58.06
CA ALA A 544 -9.33 80.21 59.13
C ALA A 544 -9.21 78.78 59.71
N PRO A 545 -8.01 78.29 60.06
CA PRO A 545 -7.88 77.02 60.77
C PRO A 545 -8.45 77.19 62.18
N LEU A 546 -9.60 76.57 62.44
CA LEU A 546 -10.09 76.39 63.81
C LEU A 546 -9.06 75.60 64.62
N ASP A 547 -8.80 76.08 65.83
CA ASP A 547 -7.90 75.51 66.82
C ASP A 547 -8.06 73.99 66.94
N LEU A 548 -6.94 73.26 66.85
CA LEU A 548 -6.87 71.81 66.82
C LEU A 548 -7.45 71.14 68.09
N GLY A 549 -7.73 71.90 69.14
CA GLY A 549 -8.41 71.43 70.36
C GLY A 549 -9.94 71.26 70.25
N ALA A 550 -10.62 71.81 69.24
CA ALA A 550 -12.08 71.75 69.13
C ALA A 550 -12.61 70.56 68.31
N ARG A 551 -11.75 69.63 67.89
CA ARG A 551 -12.11 68.49 67.02
C ARG A 551 -12.69 67.27 67.77
N GLN A 552 -12.88 67.32 69.09
CA GLN A 552 -13.16 66.13 69.89
C GLN A 552 -14.29 66.19 70.93
N ALA A 553 -15.11 67.24 71.03
CA ALA A 553 -16.18 67.28 72.03
C ALA A 553 -17.57 67.50 71.41
N SER A 554 -18.46 66.55 71.71
CA SER A 554 -19.90 66.58 71.51
C SER A 554 -20.55 67.86 72.01
N ASN A 555 -21.32 68.55 71.16
CA ASN A 555 -22.37 69.52 71.52
C ASN A 555 -22.07 70.38 72.76
N GLU A 556 -20.90 71.02 72.83
CA GLU A 556 -20.56 71.93 73.91
C GLU A 556 -21.05 73.34 73.57
N LEU A 557 -21.98 73.85 74.39
CA LEU A 557 -22.41 75.24 74.46
C LEU A 557 -21.19 76.14 74.75
N LEU A 558 -20.45 76.54 73.72
CA LEU A 558 -19.42 77.57 73.83
C LEU A 558 -20.06 78.96 73.87
N GLY A 559 -20.53 79.35 75.05
CA GLY A 559 -21.07 80.69 75.30
C GLY A 559 -19.96 81.75 75.41
N GLU A 560 -19.64 82.43 74.32
CA GLU A 560 -18.94 83.74 74.39
C GLU A 560 -19.98 84.84 74.62
N TRP A 561 -19.94 85.46 75.80
CA TRP A 561 -20.77 86.61 76.16
C TRP A 561 -20.11 87.90 75.64
N ASN A 562 -20.41 88.30 74.41
CA ASN A 562 -20.26 89.68 73.97
C ASN A 562 -21.61 90.35 74.13
N GLY A 563 -21.87 90.98 75.29
CA GLY A 563 -22.76 92.13 75.55
C GLY A 563 -24.11 92.32 74.83
N SER A 564 -24.61 91.40 74.01
CA SER A 564 -25.75 91.58 73.10
C SER A 564 -26.42 90.26 72.65
N GLY A 565 -26.04 89.08 73.16
CA GLY A 565 -26.76 87.82 72.90
C GLY A 565 -25.89 86.56 73.02
N ARG A 566 -26.54 85.39 73.22
CA ARG A 566 -25.88 84.06 73.17
C ARG A 566 -25.88 83.55 71.73
N TYR A 567 -24.71 83.17 71.21
CA TYR A 567 -24.61 82.47 69.93
C TYR A 567 -24.60 80.95 70.16
N LEU A 568 -25.52 80.22 69.52
CA LEU A 568 -25.47 78.75 69.44
C LEU A 568 -24.63 78.37 68.21
N ARG A 569 -23.47 77.74 68.43
CA ARG A 569 -22.64 77.22 67.33
C ARG A 569 -23.01 75.75 67.08
N TYR A 570 -23.59 75.49 65.93
CA TYR A 570 -23.81 74.13 65.44
C TYR A 570 -22.75 73.81 64.37
N ALA A 571 -21.94 72.78 64.61
CA ALA A 571 -20.95 72.31 63.65
C ALA A 571 -21.36 70.91 63.15
N THR A 572 -21.41 70.74 61.82
CA THR A 572 -21.46 69.42 61.19
C THR A 572 -20.04 68.96 60.90
N TYR A 573 -19.73 67.71 61.25
CA TYR A 573 -18.42 67.12 61.01
C TYR A 573 -18.48 66.18 59.81
N SER A 574 -17.39 66.13 59.03
CA SER A 574 -17.23 65.12 57.99
C SER A 574 -17.16 63.74 58.64
N THR A 575 -18.08 62.86 58.27
CA THR A 575 -18.08 61.45 58.67
C THR A 575 -18.03 60.57 57.42
N GLY A 576 -17.21 59.50 57.43
CA GLY A 576 -16.96 58.64 56.27
C GLY A 576 -15.48 58.30 56.07
N GLY A 577 -15.16 57.53 55.02
CA GLY A 577 -13.80 57.21 54.58
C GLY A 577 -13.37 58.01 53.34
N ASN A 578 -12.17 57.74 52.80
CA ASN A 578 -11.62 58.43 51.62
C ASN A 578 -12.40 58.21 50.32
N GLU A 579 -13.31 57.23 50.26
CA GLU A 579 -14.03 56.86 49.05
C GLU A 579 -15.43 56.32 49.41
N SER A 580 -16.45 56.77 48.68
CA SER A 580 -17.81 56.23 48.75
C SER A 580 -18.02 55.24 47.61
N ARG A 581 -18.20 53.95 47.94
CA ARG A 581 -18.49 52.90 46.96
C ARG A 581 -19.45 51.83 47.51
N PRO A 582 -20.25 51.18 46.64
CA PRO A 582 -20.99 49.97 47.03
C PRO A 582 -20.07 48.87 47.58
N ARG A 583 -20.64 47.89 48.29
CA ARG A 583 -19.91 46.65 48.59
C ARG A 583 -19.58 45.93 47.28
N ASN A 584 -18.32 45.57 47.03
CA ASN A 584 -17.89 44.89 45.81
C ASN A 584 -16.91 43.74 46.07
N VAL A 585 -16.70 42.94 45.02
CA VAL A 585 -15.63 41.93 44.89
C VAL A 585 -14.90 42.24 43.59
N ALA A 586 -13.57 42.26 43.62
CA ALA A 586 -12.75 42.55 42.43
C ALA A 586 -12.52 41.27 41.60
N LEU A 587 -12.91 41.32 40.33
CA LEU A 587 -12.61 40.32 39.30
C LEU A 587 -11.77 40.96 38.20
N LEU A 588 -11.01 40.16 37.45
CA LEU A 588 -10.17 40.67 36.37
C LEU A 588 -11.02 41.05 35.15
N ALA A 589 -11.20 42.35 34.93
CA ALA A 589 -11.83 42.87 33.72
C ALA A 589 -10.88 42.69 32.53
N CYS A 590 -11.33 41.94 31.52
CA CYS A 590 -10.62 41.78 30.26
C CYS A 590 -11.52 42.14 29.09
N ILE A 591 -10.92 42.57 27.99
CA ILE A 591 -11.56 42.87 26.72
C ILE A 591 -11.16 41.82 25.67
N LYS A 592 -12.13 41.34 24.90
CA LYS A 592 -11.93 40.35 23.85
C LYS A 592 -11.12 40.98 22.72
N VAL A 593 -10.03 40.31 22.32
CA VAL A 593 -9.23 40.70 21.15
C VAL A 593 -9.68 40.06 19.85
#